data_AF-A0A4Y2BAT5-F1
#
_entry.id   AF-A0A4Y2BAT5-F1
#
_cell.length_a   1.000
_cell.length_b   1.000
_cell.length_c   1.000
_cell.angle_alpha   90.00
_cell.angle_beta   90.00
_cell.angle_gamma   90.00
#
_symmetry.space_group_name_H-M   'P 1'
#
loop_
_entity.id
_entity.type
_entity.pdbx_description
1 polymer ?
#
loop_
_entity_poly.entity_id
_entity_poly.type
_entity_poly.pdbx_seq_one_letter_code
_entity_poly.pdbx_strand_id
1 'polypeptide(L)' 'MPIVTTVSQHVEDLYRLSFTTSEHHTAAINSREMRDNEDVQKRVGWFESNDPFPVSNFVMSISNRILGDEAINCHRAFKC' A
#
# COMPACT_ATOMS: atom_id res chain seq x y z
N MET A 1 -7.70 -0.77 18.64
CA MET A 1 -7.84 0.66 19.00
C MET A 1 -8.78 0.77 20.20
N PRO A 2 -8.26 1.01 21.41
CA PRO A 2 -9.00 0.82 22.66
C PRO A 2 -10.13 1.83 22.92
N ILE A 3 -10.06 3.05 22.36
CA ILE A 3 -11.09 4.08 22.55
C ILE A 3 -12.40 3.72 21.85
N VAL A 4 -12.33 3.14 20.65
CA VAL A 4 -13.50 2.80 19.83
C VAL A 4 -14.31 1.67 20.48
N THR A 5 -13.63 0.69 21.07
CA THR A 5 -14.28 -0.43 21.78
C THR A 5 -15.02 0.01 23.04
N THR A 6 -14.49 1.00 23.78
CA THR A 6 -15.15 1.52 25.00
C THR A 6 -16.43 2.29 24.69
N VAL A 7 -16.44 3.08 23.61
CA VAL A 7 -17.62 3.83 23.17
C VAL A 7 -18.70 2.87 22.68
N SER A 8 -18.36 1.87 21.86
CA SER A 8 -19.32 0.86 21.39
C SER A 8 -19.96 0.09 22.54
N GLN A 9 -19.18 -0.32 23.55
CA GLN A 9 -19.69 -1.04 24.72
C GLN A 9 -20.74 -0.23 25.50
N HIS A 10 -20.49 1.07 25.72
CA HIS A 10 -21.44 1.94 26.42
C HIS A 10 -22.74 2.13 25.63
N VAL A 11 -22.67 2.17 24.30
CA VAL A 11 -23.86 2.26 23.43
C VAL A 11 -24.65 0.95 23.46
N GLU A 12 -23.96 -0.19 23.41
CA GLU A 12 -24.57 -1.52 23.56
C GLU A 12 -25.32 -1.66 24.88
N ASP A 13 -24.70 -1.29 26.00
CA ASP A 13 -25.29 -1.37 27.32
C ASP A 13 -26.50 -0.42 27.48
N LEU A 14 -26.41 0.81 26.93
CA LEU A 14 -27.48 1.81 27.00
C LEU A 14 -28.75 1.35 26.26
N TYR A 15 -28.58 0.79 25.06
CA TYR A 15 -29.70 0.37 24.22
C TYR A 15 -30.04 -1.12 24.34
N ARG A 16 -29.33 -1.87 25.19
CA ARG A 16 -29.40 -3.33 25.31
C ARG A 16 -29.24 -4.04 23.97
N LEU A 17 -28.37 -3.48 23.12
CA LEU A 17 -28.01 -4.06 21.84
C LEU A 17 -26.72 -4.87 22.02
N SER A 18 -26.55 -5.92 21.23
CA SER A 18 -25.28 -6.63 21.13
C SER A 18 -24.81 -6.50 19.70
N PHE A 19 -23.67 -5.85 19.47
CA PHE A 19 -23.05 -5.82 18.16
C PHE A 19 -22.05 -6.96 18.10
N THR A 20 -22.41 -8.04 17.40
CA THR A 20 -21.44 -9.06 17.05
C THR A 20 -20.51 -8.49 15.99
N THR A 21 -19.22 -8.33 16.32
CA THR A 21 -18.21 -8.09 15.29
C THR A 21 -18.17 -9.32 14.39
N SER A 22 -18.62 -9.15 13.15
CA SER A 22 -18.65 -10.24 12.21
C SER A 22 -17.22 -10.66 11.82
N GLU A 23 -16.92 -11.96 11.94
CA GLU A 23 -15.68 -12.57 11.45
C GLU A 23 -15.42 -12.30 9.96
N HIS A 24 -16.43 -11.86 9.21
CA HIS A 24 -16.29 -11.42 7.82
C HIS A 24 -15.23 -10.32 7.65
N HIS A 25 -14.99 -9.47 8.66
CA HIS A 25 -13.93 -8.46 8.58
C HIS A 25 -12.52 -9.08 8.62
N THR A 26 -12.29 -10.08 9.48
CA THR A 26 -11.01 -10.79 9.57
C THR A 26 -10.76 -11.63 8.32
N ALA A 27 -11.79 -12.32 7.83
CA ALA A 27 -11.71 -13.08 6.57
C ALA A 27 -11.44 -12.17 5.36
N ALA A 28 -12.02 -10.97 5.33
CA ALA A 28 -11.79 -9.99 4.27
C ALA A 28 -10.35 -9.43 4.27
N ILE A 29 -9.72 -9.27 5.44
CA ILE A 29 -8.31 -8.86 5.55
C ILE A 29 -7.41 -9.95 4.97
N ASN A 30 -7.57 -11.20 5.43
CA ASN A 30 -6.75 -12.32 4.95
C ASN A 30 -6.92 -12.55 3.44
N SER A 31 -8.15 -12.42 2.93
CA SER A 31 -8.42 -12.52 1.48
C SER A 31 -7.76 -11.39 0.68
N ARG A 32 -7.72 -10.18 1.21
CA ARG A 32 -7.02 -9.05 0.56
C ARG A 32 -5.52 -9.29 0.54
N GLU A 33 -4.93 -9.67 1.67
CA GLU A 33 -3.50 -9.96 1.77
C GLU A 33 -3.06 -11.08 0.82
N MET A 34 -3.85 -12.15 0.72
CA MET A 34 -3.56 -13.25 -0.19
C MET A 34 -3.58 -12.81 -1.66
N ARG A 35 -4.58 -12.02 -2.07
CA ARG A 35 -4.65 -11.47 -3.43
C ARG A 35 -3.51 -10.48 -3.73
N ASP A 36 -3.18 -9.63 -2.77
CA ASP A 36 -2.07 -8.68 -2.92
C ASP A 36 -0.75 -9.44 -3.14
N ASN A 37 -0.53 -10.53 -2.39
CA ASN A 37 0.62 -11.40 -2.59
C ASN A 37 0.63 -12.08 -3.97
N GLU A 38 -0.51 -12.60 -4.42
CA GLU A 38 -0.63 -13.18 -5.78
C GLU A 38 -0.35 -12.13 -6.87
N ASP A 39 -0.85 -10.91 -6.71
CA ASP A 39 -0.66 -9.83 -7.68
C ASP A 39 0.78 -9.30 -7.68
N VAL A 40 1.46 -9.29 -6.54
CA VAL A 40 2.91 -9.04 -6.47
C VAL A 40 3.67 -10.08 -7.28
N GLN A 41 3.38 -11.37 -7.10
CA GLN A 41 4.05 -12.44 -7.84
C GLN A 41 3.82 -12.33 -9.36
N LYS A 42 2.59 -12.01 -9.79
CA LYS A 42 2.29 -11.78 -11.21
C LYS A 42 3.10 -10.61 -11.79
N ARG A 43 3.22 -9.51 -11.05
CA ARG A 43 4.01 -8.34 -11.50
C ARG A 43 5.49 -8.66 -11.56
N VAL A 44 6.02 -9.38 -10.56
CA VAL A 44 7.43 -9.81 -10.55
C VAL A 44 7.72 -10.68 -11.77
N GLY A 45 6.91 -11.71 -12.05
CA GLY A 45 7.10 -12.55 -13.23
C GLY A 45 6.96 -11.78 -14.56
N TRP A 46 6.12 -10.74 -14.60
CA TRP A 46 6.06 -9.85 -15.77
C TRP A 46 7.35 -9.03 -15.94
N PHE A 47 7.91 -8.50 -14.85
CA PHE A 47 9.18 -7.76 -14.88
C PHE A 47 10.39 -8.61 -15.23
N GLU A 48 10.40 -9.89 -14.88
CA GLU A 48 11.49 -10.80 -15.27
C GLU A 48 11.61 -10.97 -16.79
N SER A 49 10.47 -10.93 -17.50
CA SER A 49 10.43 -11.06 -18.96
C SER A 49 10.43 -9.72 -19.69
N ASN A 50 9.99 -8.65 -19.03
CA ASN A 50 9.92 -7.30 -19.56
C ASN A 50 10.65 -6.37 -18.60
N ASP A 51 11.98 -6.26 -18.74
CA ASP A 51 12.77 -5.34 -17.93
C ASP A 51 12.34 -3.89 -18.22
N PRO A 52 11.64 -3.22 -17.29
CA PRO A 52 11.20 -1.84 -17.49
C PRO A 52 12.30 -0.85 -17.10
N PHE A 53 13.40 -1.32 -16.48
CA PHE A 53 14.48 -0.52 -15.93
C PHE A 53 15.81 -1.01 -16.51
N PRO A 54 16.06 -0.78 -17.81
CA PRO A 54 17.33 -1.14 -18.41
C PRO A 54 18.47 -0.52 -17.60
N VAL A 55 19.49 -1.34 -17.31
CA VAL A 55 20.66 -0.89 -16.54
C VAL A 55 21.25 0.33 -17.21
N SER A 56 21.22 1.46 -16.50
CA SER A 56 21.67 2.76 -16.98
C SER A 56 22.61 3.38 -15.96
N ASN A 57 23.64 4.07 -16.46
CA ASN A 57 24.54 4.85 -15.61
C ASN A 57 23.90 6.16 -15.10
N PHE A 58 22.65 6.43 -15.47
CA PHE A 58 21.91 7.65 -15.15
C PHE A 58 20.70 7.35 -14.28
N VAL A 59 20.44 8.21 -13.30
CA VAL A 59 19.26 8.11 -12.43
C VAL A 59 18.05 8.66 -13.18
N MET A 60 17.13 7.80 -13.65
CA MET A 60 15.94 8.27 -14.37
C MET A 60 14.72 8.39 -13.45
N SER A 61 14.02 9.52 -13.52
CA SER A 61 12.72 9.71 -12.86
C SER A 61 11.63 8.93 -13.59
N ILE A 62 10.89 8.10 -12.86
CA ILE A 62 9.79 7.28 -13.44
C ILE A 62 8.60 8.16 -13.85
N SER A 63 8.36 9.26 -13.15
CA SER A 63 7.16 10.10 -13.37
C SER A 63 7.25 10.97 -14.61
N ASN A 64 8.43 11.53 -14.91
CA ASN A 64 8.62 12.49 -16.00
C ASN A 64 9.75 12.09 -16.97
N ARG A 65 10.37 10.92 -16.77
CA ARG A 65 11.47 10.38 -17.59
C ARG A 65 12.69 11.28 -17.68
N ILE A 66 12.86 12.22 -16.74
CA ILE A 66 14.07 13.05 -16.67
C ILE A 66 15.23 12.16 -16.25
N LEU A 67 16.32 12.21 -17.03
CA LEU A 67 17.60 11.60 -16.71
C LEU A 67 18.39 12.55 -15.82
N GLY A 68 18.77 12.06 -14.65
CA GLY A 68 19.73 12.71 -13.77
C GLY A 68 21.14 12.53 -14.33
N ASP A 69 21.82 13.65 -14.53
CA ASP A 69 23.24 13.74 -14.82
C ASP A 69 23.97 14.42 -13.64
N GLU A 70 25.26 14.69 -13.76
CA GLU A 70 26.01 15.42 -12.71
C GLU A 70 25.47 16.83 -12.44
N ALA A 71 24.72 17.42 -13.38
CA ALA A 71 24.13 18.74 -13.22
C ALA A 71 22.77 18.69 -12.49
N ILE A 72 22.04 17.59 -12.58
CA ILE A 72 20.72 17.40 -11.97
C ILE A 72 20.85 16.70 -10.62
N ASN A 73 20.82 17.50 -9.55
CA ASN A 73 20.85 17.01 -8.18
C ASN A 73 19.42 16.84 -7.62
N CYS A 74 18.90 15.61 -7.62
CA CYS A 74 17.59 15.27 -7.04
C CYS A 74 17.47 15.62 -5.54
N HIS A 75 18.57 15.62 -4.79
CA HIS A 75 18.57 16.02 -3.37
C HIS A 75 18.32 17.53 -3.18
N ARG A 76 18.61 18.35 -4.20
CA ARG A 76 18.34 19.79 -4.22
C ARG A 76 17.08 20.17 -5.02
N ALA A 77 16.31 19.20 -5.50
CA ALA A 77 15.06 19.47 -6.20
C ALA A 77 14.08 20.11 -5.20
N PHE A 78 13.83 21.41 -5.36
CA PHE A 78 12.83 22.11 -4.57
C PHE A 78 11.44 21.53 -4.90
N LYS A 79 10.65 21.27 -3.86
CA LYS A 79 9.22 20.99 -4.02
C LYS A 79 8.56 22.24 -4.61
N CYS A 80 7.96 22.11 -5.79
CA CYS A 80 6.90 23.01 -6.23
C CYS A 80 5.65 22.78 -5.37
#